data_AF-A0A953FB39-F1
#
_entry.id   AF-A0A953FB39-F1
#
_cell.length_a   1.000
_cell.length_b   1.000
_cell.length_c   1.000
_cell.angle_alpha   90.00
_cell.angle_beta   90.00
_cell.angle_gamma   90.00
#
_symmetry.space_group_name_H-M   'P 1'
#
loop_
_entity.id
_entity.type
_entity.pdbx_description
1 polymer ?
#
loop_
_entity_poly.entity_id
_entity_poly.type
_entity_poly.pdbx_seq_one_letter_code
_entity_poly.pdbx_strand_id
1 'polypeptide(L)'
;MNRYYWTGVAHGQRSEALQQVREIAGRHAAIVQFQFFSDMAFGLVLEVDAGHTLNLYTELAAVLTLEPAAPATADECIVMLNVTFISTH
;
A
#
# COMPACT_ATOMS: atom_id res chain seq x y z
N MET A 1 -8.96 15.51 -7.28
CA MET A 1 -8.56 14.23 -6.67
C MET A 1 -7.23 13.79 -7.27
N ASN A 2 -6.17 13.82 -6.46
CA ASN A 2 -4.82 13.47 -6.91
C ASN A 2 -4.67 11.95 -7.01
N ARG A 3 -3.71 11.48 -7.81
CA ARG A 3 -3.39 10.06 -7.95
C ARG A 3 -1.92 9.82 -7.60
N TYR A 4 -1.68 8.90 -6.70
CA TYR A 4 -0.35 8.48 -6.28
C TYR A 4 -0.10 7.04 -6.66
N TYR A 5 1.13 6.75 -7.06
CA TYR A 5 1.58 5.40 -7.41
C TYR A 5 2.67 5.01 -6.44
N TRP A 6 2.41 3.99 -5.64
CA TRP A 6 3.35 3.48 -4.66
C TRP A 6 3.76 2.06 -5.03
N THR A 7 5.06 1.81 -4.90
CA THR A 7 5.63 0.48 -5.07
C THR A 7 6.21 0.06 -3.74
N GLY A 8 5.84 -1.12 -3.26
CA GLY A 8 6.34 -1.70 -2.04
C GLY A 8 6.94 -3.08 -2.26
N VAL A 9 7.94 -3.41 -1.46
CA VAL A 9 8.51 -4.75 -1.38
C VAL A 9 8.24 -5.31 0.01
N ALA A 10 7.57 -6.44 0.06
CA ALA A 10 7.33 -7.19 1.27
C ALA A 10 8.45 -8.22 1.49
N HIS A 11 9.01 -8.21 2.70
CA HIS A 11 9.96 -9.21 3.16
C HIS A 11 9.25 -10.17 4.12
N GLY A 12 9.48 -11.48 3.99
CA GLY A 12 8.90 -12.48 4.89
C GLY A 12 7.69 -13.22 4.30
N GLN A 13 6.82 -13.76 5.18
CA GLN A 13 5.72 -14.63 4.75
C GLN A 13 4.64 -13.82 4.02
N ARG A 14 4.27 -14.31 2.82
CA ARG A 14 3.25 -13.70 1.95
C ARG A 14 1.93 -13.45 2.68
N SER A 15 1.43 -14.42 3.43
CA SER A 15 0.16 -14.32 4.14
C SER A 15 0.17 -13.24 5.21
N GLU A 16 1.28 -13.12 5.94
CA GLU A 16 1.45 -12.12 6.99
C GLU A 16 1.52 -10.71 6.41
N ALA A 17 2.37 -10.50 5.40
CA ALA A 17 2.49 -9.20 4.72
C ALA A 17 1.16 -8.77 4.08
N LEU A 18 0.44 -9.71 3.46
CA LEU A 18 -0.88 -9.43 2.89
C LEU A 18 -1.89 -9.00 3.97
N GLN A 19 -1.92 -9.71 5.10
CA GLN A 19 -2.80 -9.39 6.21
C GLN A 19 -2.47 -8.00 6.76
N GLN A 20 -1.20 -7.71 7.05
CA GLN A 20 -0.75 -6.41 7.56
C GLN A 20 -1.11 -5.27 6.63
N VAL A 21 -0.85 -5.42 5.32
CA VAL A 21 -1.20 -4.38 4.32
C VAL A 21 -2.70 -4.13 4.27
N ARG A 22 -3.53 -5.19 4.32
CA ARG A 22 -4.99 -5.05 4.33
C ARG A 22 -5.50 -4.37 5.60
N GLU A 23 -4.94 -4.72 6.76
CA GLU A 23 -5.29 -4.11 8.04
C GLU A 23 -4.93 -2.62 8.08
N ILE A 24 -3.72 -2.27 7.63
CA ILE A 24 -3.27 -0.87 7.54
C ILE A 24 -4.15 -0.09 6.57
N ALA A 25 -4.38 -0.62 5.37
CA ALA A 25 -5.24 0.01 4.38
C ALA A 25 -6.65 0.24 4.93
N GLY A 26 -7.25 -0.75 5.59
CA GLY A 26 -8.59 -0.65 6.16
C GLY A 26 -8.74 0.35 7.33
N ARG A 27 -7.62 0.79 7.94
CA ARG A 27 -7.65 1.84 8.98
C ARG A 27 -7.65 3.26 8.40
N HIS A 28 -7.07 3.44 7.22
CA HIS A 28 -6.78 4.78 6.67
C HIS A 28 -7.43 5.06 5.33
N ALA A 29 -8.01 4.05 4.66
CA ALA A 29 -8.53 4.17 3.32
C ALA A 29 -9.65 3.17 3.03
N ALA A 30 -10.49 3.50 2.05
CA ALA A 30 -11.40 2.54 1.44
C ALA A 30 -10.66 1.73 0.36
N ILE A 31 -10.70 0.40 0.48
CA ILE A 31 -10.15 -0.49 -0.55
C ILE A 31 -11.15 -0.59 -1.70
N VAL A 32 -10.90 0.12 -2.80
CA VAL A 32 -11.75 0.13 -4.00
C VAL A 32 -11.50 -1.12 -4.84
N GLN A 33 -10.23 -1.52 -4.94
CA GLN A 33 -9.84 -2.70 -5.69
C GLN A 33 -8.69 -3.42 -4.99
N PHE A 34 -8.74 -4.75 -5.04
CA PHE A 34 -7.68 -5.63 -4.61
C PHE A 34 -7.51 -6.73 -5.66
N GLN A 35 -6.31 -6.89 -6.19
CA GLN A 35 -6.04 -7.86 -7.26
C GLN A 35 -4.67 -8.51 -7.08
N PHE A 36 -4.61 -9.83 -7.26
CA PHE A 36 -3.35 -10.53 -7.46
C PHE A 36 -2.92 -10.45 -8.92
N PHE A 37 -1.66 -10.08 -9.17
CA PHE A 37 -1.06 -10.16 -10.50
C PHE A 37 -0.37 -11.51 -10.71
N SER A 38 0.21 -12.07 -9.65
CA SER A 38 0.87 -13.37 -9.64
C SER A 38 0.96 -13.89 -8.21
N ASP A 39 1.65 -15.02 -8.01
CA ASP A 39 2.02 -15.46 -6.67
C ASP A 39 3.06 -14.59 -5.98
N MET A 40 3.73 -13.72 -6.75
CA MET A 40 4.79 -12.85 -6.28
C MET A 40 4.37 -11.39 -6.15
N ALA A 41 3.16 -11.00 -6.59
CA ALA A 41 2.73 -9.61 -6.51
C ALA A 41 1.21 -9.43 -6.42
N PHE A 42 0.80 -8.35 -5.75
CA PHE A 42 -0.57 -7.88 -5.69
C PHE A 42 -0.65 -6.36 -5.82
N GLY A 43 -1.84 -5.87 -6.18
CA GLY A 43 -2.16 -4.46 -6.30
C GLY A 43 -3.39 -4.08 -5.48
N LEU A 44 -3.38 -2.85 -4.97
CA LEU A 44 -4.52 -2.18 -4.35
C LEU A 44 -4.79 -0.86 -5.02
N VAL A 45 -6.07 -0.53 -5.14
CA VAL A 45 -6.55 0.83 -5.36
C VAL A 45 -7.27 1.27 -4.10
N LEU A 46 -6.78 2.36 -3.51
CA LEU A 46 -7.23 2.90 -2.25
C LEU A 46 -7.79 4.30 -2.48
N GLU A 47 -8.98 4.58 -1.98
CA GLU A 47 -9.50 5.94 -1.81
C GLU A 47 -9.17 6.41 -0.40
N VAL A 48 -8.40 7.49 -0.31
CA VAL A 48 -7.84 8.02 0.93
C VAL A 48 -8.44 9.39 1.20
N ASP A 49 -9.06 9.54 2.36
CA ASP A 49 -9.62 10.80 2.80
C ASP A 49 -8.52 11.81 3.15
N ALA A 50 -8.89 13.09 3.11
CA ALA A 50 -8.00 14.20 3.47
C ALA A 50 -7.35 13.98 4.84
N GLY A 51 -6.02 14.11 4.91
CA GLY A 51 -5.24 13.97 6.14
C GLY A 51 -4.84 12.53 6.52
N HIS A 52 -5.29 11.50 5.81
CA HIS A 52 -4.92 10.11 6.11
C HIS A 52 -3.74 9.58 5.29
N THR A 53 -3.42 10.22 4.16
CA THR A 53 -2.37 9.78 3.22
C THR A 53 -1.00 9.61 3.86
N LEU A 54 -0.59 10.53 4.74
CA LEU A 54 0.71 10.45 5.41
C LEU A 54 0.76 9.27 6.39
N ASN A 55 -0.28 9.09 7.22
CA ASN A 55 -0.33 7.99 8.18
C ASN A 55 -0.37 6.63 7.47
N LEU A 56 -1.14 6.52 6.39
CA LEU A 56 -1.17 5.34 5.54
C LEU A 56 0.24 5.03 5.00
N TYR A 57 0.94 6.01 4.43
CA TYR A 57 2.29 5.81 3.91
C TYR A 57 3.26 5.40 5.02
N THR A 58 3.24 6.07 6.16
CA THR A 58 4.13 5.79 7.30
C THR A 58 3.92 4.38 7.85
N GLU A 59 2.67 3.93 8.04
CA GLU A 59 2.40 2.58 8.52
C GLU A 59 2.76 1.51 7.48
N LEU A 60 2.47 1.76 6.18
CA LEU A 60 2.90 0.86 5.12
C LEU A 60 4.42 0.76 5.03
N ALA A 61 5.15 1.87 5.18
CA ALA A 61 6.61 1.90 5.20
C ALA A 61 7.22 1.15 6.40
N ALA A 62 6.44 0.89 7.46
CA ALA A 62 6.91 0.09 8.60
C ALA A 62 6.88 -1.42 8.32
N VAL A 63 6.08 -1.88 7.36
CA VAL A 63 5.93 -3.30 7.01
C VAL A 63 6.39 -3.63 5.58
N LEU A 64 6.56 -2.61 4.73
CA LEU A 64 7.06 -2.71 3.37
C LEU A 64 8.28 -1.81 3.18
N THR A 65 9.22 -2.25 2.36
CA THR A 65 10.21 -1.36 1.77
C THR A 65 9.53 -0.59 0.63
N LEU A 66 9.09 0.64 0.89
CA LEU A 66 8.46 1.50 -0.12
C LEU A 66 9.51 2.26 -0.93
N GLU A 67 9.29 2.34 -2.24
CA GLU A 67 10.02 3.28 -3.10
C GLU A 67 9.65 4.73 -2.73
N PRO A 68 10.60 5.68 -2.85
CA PRO A 68 10.33 7.08 -2.54
C PRO A 68 9.19 7.60 -3.40
N ALA A 69 8.07 7.90 -2.74
CA ALA A 69 6.89 8.46 -3.39
C ALA A 69 6.89 10.00 -3.36
N ALA A 70 6.08 10.60 -4.25
CA ALA A 70 5.75 12.01 -4.20
C ALA A 70 5.17 12.41 -2.83
N PRO A 71 5.33 13.68 -2.39
CA PRO A 71 4.88 14.11 -1.07
C PRO A 71 3.39 13.85 -0.86
N ALA A 72 3.07 13.23 0.27
CA ALA A 72 1.70 13.06 0.75
C ALA A 72 1.07 14.45 0.92
N THR A 73 0.05 14.79 0.12
CA THR A 73 -0.72 16.01 0.35
C THR A 73 -1.82 15.74 1.36
N ALA A 74 -2.34 16.81 1.97
CA ALA A 74 -3.46 16.72 2.92
C ALA A 74 -4.83 16.54 2.23
N ASP A 75 -4.87 16.43 0.90
CA ASP A 75 -6.11 16.35 0.12
C ASP A 75 -6.57 14.90 -0.08
N GLU A 76 -7.84 14.73 -0.40
CA GLU A 76 -8.41 13.46 -0.88
C GLU A 76 -7.67 12.97 -2.14
N CYS A 77 -7.32 11.69 -2.14
CA CYS A 77 -6.55 11.10 -3.22
C CYS A 77 -6.84 9.63 -3.45
N ILE A 78 -6.41 9.16 -4.63
CA ILE A 78 -6.37 7.74 -4.95
C ILE A 78 -4.91 7.29 -4.84
N VAL A 79 -4.67 6.22 -4.10
CA VAL A 79 -3.37 5.53 -4.05
C VAL A 79 -3.48 4.22 -4.80
N MET A 80 -2.59 4.04 -5.77
CA MET A 80 -2.39 2.77 -6.49
C MET A 80 -1.11 2.14 -5.94
N LEU A 81 -1.29 1.13 -5.08
CA LEU A 81 -0.19 0.44 -4.40
C LEU A 81 0.07 -0.89 -5.08
N ASN A 82 1.29 -1.09 -5.58
CA ASN A 82 1.78 -2.39 -6.04
C ASN A 82 2.76 -2.95 -5.03
N VAL A 83 2.56 -4.21 -4.63
CA VAL A 83 3.43 -4.89 -3.66
C VAL A 83 4.00 -6.15 -4.29
N THR A 84 5.32 -6.30 -4.20
CA THR A 84 6.04 -7.51 -4.62
C THR A 84 6.57 -8.24 -3.41
N PHE A 85 6.46 -9.57 -3.39
CA PHE A 85 7.04 -10.44 -2.38
C PHE A 85 8.43 -10.92 -2.83
N ILE A 86 9.42 -10.78 -1.97
CA ILE A 86 10.73 -11.42 -2.17
C ILE A 86 10.81 -12.63 -1.25
N SER A 87 10.87 -13.82 -1.85
CA SER A 87 11.15 -15.07 -1.14
C SER A 87 12.63 -15.09 -0.78
N THR A 88 12.98 -14.89 0.49
CA THR A 88 14.28 -15.31 1.00
C THR A 88 14.24 -16.83 1.14
N HIS A 89 14.84 -17.53 0.18
CA HIS A 89 15.19 -18.94 0.27
C HIS A 89 16.27 -19.18 1.31
#